data_AF-A0ABC8R1P0-F1
#
_entry.id   AF-A0ABC8R1P0-F1
#
_cell.length_a   1.000
_cell.length_b   1.000
_cell.length_c   1.000
_cell.angle_alpha   90.00
_cell.angle_beta   90.00
_cell.angle_gamma   90.00
#
_symmetry.space_group_name_H-M   'P 1'
#
loop_
_entity.id
_entity.type
_entity.pdbx_description
1 polymer ?
#
loop_
_entity_poly.entity_id
_entity_poly.type
_entity_poly.pdbx_seq_one_letter_code
_entity_poly.pdbx_strand_id
1 'polypeptide(L)' 'MVPGHMITWWLWVGLRQLEALDAHSGYGVPSTPTKYIPFYGGADYHDYLHYVGGQSQSNFASVFTYCDYINGTDKVI' A
#
# COMPACT_ATOMS: atom_id res chain seq x y z
N MET A 1 25.37 -2.80 -19.74
CA MET A 1 24.96 -2.57 -18.33
C MET A 1 24.64 -1.09 -18.22
N VAL A 2 23.40 -0.71 -17.93
CA VAL A 2 23.06 0.71 -17.73
C VAL A 2 23.58 1.10 -16.36
N PRO A 3 24.41 2.17 -16.22
CA PRO A 3 24.86 2.61 -14.91
C PRO A 3 23.62 2.96 -14.08
N GLY A 4 23.45 2.30 -12.93
CA GLY A 4 22.37 2.64 -12.01
C GLY A 4 22.57 4.07 -11.50
N HIS A 5 21.55 4.92 -11.64
CA HIS A 5 21.56 6.24 -11.02
C HIS A 5 21.35 6.06 -9.51
N MET A 6 22.44 6.04 -8.75
CA MET A 6 22.42 5.77 -7.30
C MET A 6 21.48 6.70 -6.52
N ILE A 7 21.35 7.95 -6.95
CA ILE A 7 20.40 8.91 -6.36
C ILE A 7 18.96 8.43 -6.57
N THR A 8 18.58 8.09 -7.81
CA THR A 8 17.24 7.55 -8.12
C THR A 8 16.95 6.28 -7.32
N TRP A 9 17.96 5.41 -7.17
CA TRP A 9 17.82 4.18 -6.39
C TRP A 9 17.56 4.48 -4.91
N TRP A 10 18.36 5.34 -4.29
CA TRP A 10 18.17 5.72 -2.88
C TRP A 10 16.85 6.48 -2.64
N LEU A 11 16.46 7.35 -3.57
CA LEU A 11 15.16 8.02 -3.53
C LEU A 11 14.02 6.99 -3.59
N TRP A 12 14.10 6.01 -4.49
CA TRP A 12 13.11 4.95 -4.59
C TRP A 12 13.04 4.10 -3.31
N VAL A 13 14.18 3.70 -2.76
CA VAL A 13 14.24 2.96 -1.49
C VAL A 13 13.60 3.76 -0.37
N GLY A 14 13.95 5.04 -0.22
CA GLY A 14 13.37 5.92 0.80
C GLY A 14 11.85 6.03 0.68
N LEU A 15 11.34 6.27 -0.53
CA LEU A 15 9.90 6.34 -0.79
C LEU A 15 9.19 5.02 -0.44
N ARG A 16 9.77 3.87 -0.79
CA ARG A 16 9.19 2.56 -0.46
C ARG A 16 9.16 2.30 1.04
N GLN A 17 10.21 2.69 1.77
CA GLN A 17 10.23 2.55 3.23
C GLN A 17 9.19 3.43 3.92
N LEU A 18 8.98 4.66 3.43
CA LEU A 18 7.95 5.56 3.96
C LEU A 18 6.54 5.01 3.72
N GLU A 19 6.26 4.47 2.53
CA GLU A 19 4.97 3.82 2.24
C GLU A 19 4.77 2.58 3.11
N ALA A 20 5.79 1.72 3.27
CA ALA A 20 5.69 0.54 4.12
C ALA A 20 5.42 0.92 5.58
N LEU A 21 6.06 1.97 6.10
CA LEU A 21 5.80 2.49 7.44
C LEU A 21 4.36 2.98 7.59
N ASP A 22 3.85 3.76 6.63
CA ASP A 22 2.46 4.26 6.67
C ASP A 22 1.45 3.11 6.64
N ALA A 23 1.69 2.09 5.80
CA ALA A 23 0.82 0.94 5.63
C ALA A 23 0.87 -0.10 6.77
N HIS A 24 1.96 -0.21 7.53
CA HIS A 24 2.14 -1.27 8.53
C HIS A 24 2.37 -0.76 9.97
N SER A 25 2.27 0.56 10.19
CA SER A 25 2.42 1.11 11.55
C SER A 25 1.17 0.92 12.42
N GLY A 26 0.02 0.58 11.82
CA GLY A 26 -1.27 0.51 12.50
C GLY A 26 -1.86 1.87 12.90
N TYR A 27 -1.26 2.98 12.45
CA TYR A 27 -1.70 4.34 12.79
C TYR A 27 -2.30 5.08 11.60
N GLY A 28 -3.59 5.42 11.68
CA GLY A 28 -4.26 6.30 10.72
C GLY A 28 -4.01 7.78 11.01
N VAL A 29 -2.77 8.26 10.87
CA VAL A 29 -2.41 9.66 11.18
C VAL A 29 -3.17 10.63 10.26
N PRO A 30 -3.97 11.59 10.78
CA PRO A 30 -4.84 12.42 9.94
C PRO A 30 -4.13 13.35 8.95
N SER A 31 -2.85 13.63 9.17
CA SER A 31 -2.06 14.64 8.46
C SER A 31 -0.96 14.07 7.55
N THR A 32 -0.98 12.77 7.24
CA THR A 32 0.02 12.19 6.33
C THR A 32 -0.24 12.61 4.87
N PRO A 33 0.82 12.80 4.06
CA PRO A 33 0.67 13.12 2.64
C PRO A 33 -0.14 12.08 1.86
N THR A 34 -0.10 10.82 2.29
CA THR A 34 -0.78 9.67 1.66
C THR A 34 -2.30 9.81 1.67
N LYS A 35 -2.90 10.52 2.64
CA LYS A 35 -4.34 10.80 2.65
C LYS A 35 -4.84 11.63 1.46
N TYR A 36 -3.96 12.38 0.81
CA TYR A 36 -4.32 13.17 -0.36
C TYR A 36 -4.15 12.39 -1.68
N ILE A 37 -3.67 11.15 -1.62
CA ILE A 37 -3.48 10.30 -2.80
C ILE A 37 -4.76 9.48 -3.01
N PRO A 38 -5.47 9.66 -4.14
CA PRO A 38 -6.69 8.90 -4.42
C PRO A 38 -6.43 7.40 -4.40
N PHE A 39 -7.39 6.65 -3.83
CA PHE A 39 -7.37 5.19 -3.76
C PHE A 39 -6.21 4.59 -2.95
N TYR A 40 -5.48 5.39 -2.18
CA TYR A 40 -4.48 4.85 -1.26
C TYR A 40 -5.15 4.13 -0.08
N GLY A 41 -4.80 2.86 0.14
CA GLY A 41 -5.43 2.02 1.17
C GLY A 41 -4.95 2.30 2.60
N GLY A 42 -3.65 2.62 2.75
CA GLY A 42 -3.04 2.89 4.07
C GLY A 42 -3.13 1.73 5.06
N ALA A 43 -2.91 2.04 6.34
CA ALA A 43 -2.86 1.06 7.42
C ALA A 43 -4.14 0.23 7.54
N ASP A 44 -5.31 0.87 7.57
CA ASP A 44 -6.59 0.16 7.77
C ASP A 44 -6.83 -0.94 6.71
N TYR A 45 -6.45 -0.67 5.46
CA TYR A 45 -6.60 -1.61 4.35
C TYR A 45 -5.66 -2.81 4.48
N HIS A 46 -4.39 -2.56 4.81
CA HIS A 46 -3.39 -3.60 5.03
C HIS A 46 -3.64 -4.43 6.28
N ASP A 47 -3.99 -3.77 7.39
CA ASP A 47 -4.27 -4.42 8.66
C ASP A 47 -5.47 -5.35 8.53
N TYR A 48 -6.49 -4.97 7.77
CA TYR A 48 -7.61 -5.86 7.46
C TYR A 48 -7.14 -7.12 6.72
N LEU A 49 -6.32 -6.99 5.68
CA LEU A 49 -5.76 -8.14 4.96
C LEU A 49 -4.95 -9.04 5.90
N HIS A 50 -4.10 -8.47 6.75
CA HIS A 50 -3.34 -9.23 7.75
C HIS A 50 -4.24 -9.91 8.79
N TYR A 51 -5.32 -9.24 9.21
CA TYR A 51 -6.28 -9.76 10.17
C TYR A 51 -7.06 -10.97 9.61
N VAL A 52 -7.57 -10.86 8.38
CA VAL A 52 -8.30 -11.95 7.71
C VAL A 52 -7.33 -13.05 7.23
N GLY A 53 -6.11 -12.66 6.86
CA GLY A 53 -5.02 -13.55 6.47
C GLY A 53 -5.38 -14.45 5.28
N GLY A 54 -5.04 -15.73 5.40
CA GLY A 54 -5.26 -16.73 4.34
C GLY A 54 -6.74 -17.01 4.02
N GLN A 55 -7.67 -16.47 4.78
CA GLN A 55 -9.10 -16.55 4.46
C GLN A 55 -9.57 -15.41 3.55
N SER A 56 -8.71 -14.43 3.26
CA SER A 56 -9.11 -13.28 2.44
C SER A 56 -9.39 -13.71 1.01
N GLN A 57 -10.59 -13.41 0.52
CA GLN A 57 -10.99 -13.56 -0.88
C GLN A 57 -11.06 -12.21 -1.61
N SER A 58 -10.58 -11.14 -0.98
CA SER A 58 -10.62 -9.76 -1.46
C SER A 58 -9.44 -8.96 -0.87
N ASN A 59 -9.28 -7.69 -1.24
CA ASN A 59 -8.29 -6.79 -0.64
C ASN A 59 -6.87 -7.37 -0.74
N PHE A 60 -6.40 -7.62 -1.97
CA PHE A 60 -5.07 -8.15 -2.22
C PHE A 60 -4.06 -7.05 -2.63
N ALA A 61 -4.54 -5.88 -3.01
CA ALA A 61 -3.67 -4.79 -3.42
C ALA A 61 -2.90 -4.22 -2.22
N SER A 62 -1.59 -4.08 -2.40
CA SER A 62 -0.69 -3.63 -1.35
C SER A 62 -0.54 -2.11 -1.25
N VAL A 63 -1.21 -1.30 -2.07
CA VAL A 63 -1.05 0.17 -2.01
C VAL A 63 -2.34 0.85 -2.45
N PHE A 64 -2.81 0.52 -3.64
CA PHE A 64 -3.94 1.19 -4.27
C PHE A 64 -5.14 0.27 -4.42
N THR A 65 -6.26 0.65 -3.83
CA THR A 65 -7.50 -0.14 -3.81
C THR A 65 -8.13 -0.31 -5.20
N TYR A 66 -7.82 0.57 -6.15
CA TYR A 66 -8.31 0.43 -7.53
C TYR A 66 -7.74 -0.82 -8.21
N CYS A 67 -6.58 -1.33 -7.78
CA CYS A 67 -6.03 -2.57 -8.32
C CYS A 67 -6.97 -3.74 -8.03
N ASP A 68 -7.54 -3.82 -6.82
CA ASP A 68 -8.55 -4.83 -6.50
C ASP A 68 -9.82 -4.64 -7.33
N TYR A 69 -10.26 -3.40 -7.53
CA TYR A 69 -11.43 -3.11 -8.38
C TYR A 69 -11.25 -3.59 -9.83
N ILE A 70 -10.10 -3.31 -10.44
CA ILE A 70 -9.80 -3.75 -11.81
C ILE A 70 -9.75 -5.28 -11.90
N ASN A 71 -9.25 -5.95 -10.87
CA ASN A 71 -9.08 -7.40 -10.85
C ASN A 71 -10.29 -8.15 -10.26
N GLY A 72 -11.34 -7.43 -9.85
CA GLY A 72 -12.56 -8.03 -9.28
C GLY A 72 -12.37 -8.62 -7.89
N THR A 73 -11.35 -8.19 -7.15
CA THR A 73 -11.02 -8.62 -5.79
C THR A 73 -11.31 -7.54 -4.75
N ASP A 74 -12.17 -6.57 -5.08
CA ASP A 74 -12.65 -5.51 -4.19
C ASP A 74 -13.83 -5.93 -3.31
N LYS A 75 -14.45 -7.09 -3.60
CA LYS A 75 -15.67 -7.56 -2.95
C LYS A 75 -15.45 -8.92 -2.31
N VAL A 76 -16.01 -9.10 -1.12
CA VAL A 76 -16.18 -10.43 -0.52
C VAL A 76 -17.28 -11.13 -1.30
N ILE A 77 -16.97 -12.27 -1.92
CA ILE A 77 -17.93 -13.16 -2.58
C ILE A 77 -18.64 -13.99 -1.51
#